data_AF-B8BEL8-F1
#
_entry.id   AF-B8BEL8-F1
#
_cell.length_a   1.000
_cell.length_b   1.000
_cell.length_c   1.000
_cell.angle_alpha   90.00
_cell.angle_beta   90.00
_cell.angle_gamma   90.00
#
_symmetry.space_group_name_H-M   'P 1'
#
loop_
_entity.id
_entity.type
_entity.pdbx_description
1 polymer ?
#
loop_
_entity_poly.entity_id
_entity_poly.type
_entity_poly.pdbx_seq_one_letter_code
_entity_poly.pdbx_strand_id
1 'polypeptide(L)'
;MVYVAQRLHDLAAELEEERRLRRKAEESLAEAEKRSERVKALAQNVLRKHDDLKTEASTASSMLTSGFERISAKASPSAAASPAPLPTSQKYSSGLPAIAYGVLKRANDIVDDLLSQIDAANRDRDRAREQMEHRNYQIAIEVSELEASLASRSAHCDSLSKSLSDKDAEISDLRNNLAFLETKLDAQRPVLADQIACASKVYDEIREVVKLVDADAASALSDSVFVWKETDVEESLKVSLEGTKMAYDLATTALHKVGAWVDKKESKVRDLEARVDELLREKEHIGVLLRSALQSNTSEVLKVAEDGLREAGIEVGLKERREHRPGSMEKDEVYTLAGELENSMKESQVKIVELQHLVEALRAESGLLRTRLEGQEKEIAQLRKQIKHLEEKERVANESVEGLMMDVTAAEEEIKRWKMAAEEEAEAGKAIEQEFETQLSSLNKELDEAKQAMLELENKLKFKEETAAAAMAARDAAEKSLKLADMRSTRLRERLEEINRQLEESDNRRDSSNRNGHRYMCWPWQWLGLNYVRLPPTEADQTSNEMELSEPLI
;
A
#
# COMPACT_ATOMS: atom_id res chain seq x y z
N MET A 1 -163.71 -10.39 -2.93
CA MET A 1 -162.50 -10.50 -3.80
C MET A 1 -161.40 -9.46 -3.50
N VAL A 2 -161.53 -8.56 -2.51
CA VAL A 2 -160.53 -7.48 -2.29
C VAL A 2 -159.25 -7.98 -1.59
N TYR A 3 -159.37 -8.86 -0.59
CA TYR A 3 -158.24 -9.31 0.24
C TYR A 3 -157.18 -10.16 -0.50
N VAL A 4 -157.54 -10.77 -1.63
CA VAL A 4 -156.61 -11.55 -2.46
C VAL A 4 -155.79 -10.64 -3.39
N ALA A 5 -156.38 -9.52 -3.85
CA ALA A 5 -155.70 -8.57 -4.74
C ALA A 5 -154.57 -7.81 -4.01
N GLN A 6 -154.81 -7.34 -2.78
CA GLN A 6 -153.82 -6.62 -1.99
C GLN A 6 -152.54 -7.46 -1.77
N ARG A 7 -152.72 -8.70 -1.28
CA ARG A 7 -151.60 -9.59 -0.95
C ARG A 7 -150.84 -10.10 -2.17
N LEU A 8 -151.49 -10.17 -3.34
CA LEU A 8 -150.79 -10.40 -4.62
C LEU A 8 -149.97 -9.19 -5.06
N HIS A 9 -150.40 -7.96 -4.74
CA HIS A 9 -149.66 -6.75 -5.06
C HIS A 9 -148.44 -6.56 -4.14
N ASP A 10 -148.60 -6.83 -2.85
CA ASP A 10 -147.50 -6.77 -1.87
C ASP A 10 -146.45 -7.86 -2.17
N LEU A 11 -146.87 -9.09 -2.47
CA LEU A 11 -145.96 -10.16 -2.92
C LEU A 11 -145.29 -9.84 -4.26
N ALA A 12 -145.95 -9.11 -5.17
CA ALA A 12 -145.32 -8.66 -6.41
C ALA A 12 -144.26 -7.58 -6.14
N ALA A 13 -144.51 -6.65 -5.22
CA ALA A 13 -143.56 -5.62 -4.81
C ALA A 13 -142.35 -6.22 -4.06
N GLU A 14 -142.56 -7.16 -3.13
CA GLU A 14 -141.49 -7.92 -2.47
C GLU A 14 -140.66 -8.71 -3.50
N LEU A 15 -141.31 -9.38 -4.47
CA LEU A 15 -140.64 -10.10 -5.55
C LEU A 15 -139.84 -9.14 -6.47
N GLU A 16 -140.31 -7.92 -6.71
CA GLU A 16 -139.59 -6.91 -7.50
C GLU A 16 -138.40 -6.30 -6.74
N GLU A 17 -138.55 -6.03 -5.44
CA GLU A 17 -137.45 -5.65 -4.55
C GLU A 17 -136.39 -6.75 -4.44
N GLU A 18 -136.81 -8.01 -4.29
CA GLU A 18 -135.92 -9.17 -4.23
C GLU A 18 -135.18 -9.36 -5.57
N ARG A 19 -135.88 -9.26 -6.70
CA ARG A 19 -135.27 -9.21 -8.06
C ARG A 19 -134.34 -8.01 -8.27
N ARG A 20 -134.57 -6.88 -7.59
CA ARG A 20 -133.70 -5.69 -7.66
C ARG A 20 -132.44 -5.87 -6.80
N LEU A 21 -132.58 -6.47 -5.62
CA LEU A 21 -131.46 -6.82 -4.75
C LEU A 21 -130.61 -7.94 -5.35
N ARG A 22 -131.22 -8.96 -5.97
CA ARG A 22 -130.51 -9.98 -6.76
C ARG A 22 -129.69 -9.36 -7.89
N ARG A 23 -130.29 -8.50 -8.73
CA ARG A 23 -129.55 -7.81 -9.80
C ARG A 23 -128.37 -6.99 -9.27
N LYS A 24 -128.54 -6.25 -8.17
CA LYS A 24 -127.44 -5.52 -7.53
C LYS A 24 -126.36 -6.44 -6.95
N ALA A 25 -126.75 -7.57 -6.38
CA ALA A 25 -125.82 -8.58 -5.90
C ALA A 25 -125.05 -9.21 -7.07
N GLU A 26 -125.73 -9.61 -8.14
CA GLU A 26 -125.16 -10.13 -9.40
C GLU A 26 -124.21 -9.11 -10.06
N GLU A 27 -124.60 -7.84 -10.16
CA GLU A 27 -123.74 -6.74 -10.63
C GLU A 27 -122.48 -6.59 -9.77
N SER A 28 -122.63 -6.59 -8.43
CA SER A 28 -121.49 -6.48 -7.51
C SER A 28 -120.57 -7.72 -7.54
N LEU A 29 -121.14 -8.90 -7.81
CA LEU A 29 -120.44 -10.17 -7.89
C LEU A 29 -119.67 -10.26 -9.22
N ALA A 30 -120.27 -9.88 -10.35
CA ALA A 30 -119.58 -9.74 -11.63
C ALA A 30 -118.47 -8.68 -11.58
N GLU A 31 -118.68 -7.57 -10.86
CA GLU A 31 -117.64 -6.58 -10.61
C GLU A 31 -116.49 -7.12 -9.73
N ALA A 32 -116.79 -7.93 -8.72
CA ALA A 32 -115.81 -8.60 -7.87
C ALA A 32 -115.03 -9.68 -8.64
N GLU A 33 -115.70 -10.46 -9.50
CA GLU A 33 -115.08 -11.40 -10.43
C GLU A 33 -114.12 -10.69 -11.38
N LYS A 34 -114.55 -9.59 -12.03
CA LYS A 34 -113.67 -8.77 -12.89
C LYS A 34 -112.50 -8.12 -12.14
N ARG A 35 -112.61 -7.87 -10.83
CA ARG A 35 -111.45 -7.48 -9.98
C ARG A 35 -110.55 -8.69 -9.71
N SER A 36 -111.12 -9.84 -9.38
CA SER A 36 -110.41 -11.12 -9.14
C SER A 36 -109.61 -11.57 -10.37
N GLU A 37 -110.19 -11.50 -11.57
CA GLU A 37 -109.51 -11.82 -12.83
C GLU A 37 -108.31 -10.90 -13.10
N ARG A 38 -108.44 -9.59 -12.85
CA ARG A 38 -107.33 -8.64 -12.98
C ARG A 38 -106.22 -8.93 -11.97
N VAL A 39 -106.56 -9.28 -10.72
CA VAL A 39 -105.58 -9.69 -9.71
C VAL A 39 -104.90 -11.00 -10.10
N LYS A 40 -105.64 -12.00 -10.62
CA LYS A 40 -105.08 -13.25 -11.15
C LYS A 40 -104.13 -12.99 -12.32
N ALA A 41 -104.48 -12.11 -13.27
CA ALA A 41 -103.63 -11.74 -14.39
C ALA A 41 -102.35 -11.01 -13.93
N LEU A 42 -102.44 -10.10 -12.95
CA LEU A 42 -101.27 -9.45 -12.34
C LEU A 42 -100.38 -10.46 -11.61
N ALA A 43 -100.95 -11.36 -10.81
CA ALA A 43 -100.22 -12.42 -10.11
C ALA A 43 -99.51 -13.37 -11.09
N GLN A 44 -100.18 -13.79 -12.17
CA GLN A 44 -99.57 -14.60 -13.23
C GLN A 44 -98.43 -13.85 -13.95
N ASN A 45 -98.57 -12.55 -14.20
CA ASN A 45 -97.50 -11.74 -14.79
C ASN A 45 -96.31 -11.53 -13.84
N VAL A 46 -96.54 -11.42 -12.52
CA VAL A 46 -95.47 -11.36 -11.51
C VAL A 46 -94.77 -12.71 -11.39
N LEU A 47 -95.51 -13.83 -11.37
CA LEU A 47 -94.94 -15.18 -11.38
C LEU A 47 -94.08 -15.43 -12.62
N ARG A 48 -94.56 -15.08 -13.82
CA ARG A 48 -93.76 -15.15 -15.06
C ARG A 48 -92.46 -14.36 -14.95
N LYS A 49 -92.53 -13.07 -14.57
CA LYS A 49 -91.34 -12.23 -14.38
C LYS A 49 -90.38 -12.77 -13.31
N HIS A 50 -90.90 -13.38 -12.25
CA HIS A 50 -90.08 -14.04 -11.23
C HIS A 50 -89.35 -15.25 -11.80
N ASP A 51 -90.04 -16.09 -12.58
CA ASP A 51 -89.44 -17.29 -13.18
C ASP A 51 -88.46 -16.92 -14.30
N ASP A 52 -88.74 -15.87 -15.09
CA ASP A 52 -87.81 -15.27 -16.04
C ASP A 52 -86.53 -14.78 -15.32
N LEU A 53 -86.66 -13.97 -14.26
CA LEU A 53 -85.52 -13.53 -13.45
C LEU A 53 -84.76 -14.69 -12.79
N LYS A 54 -85.46 -15.74 -12.35
CA LYS A 54 -84.87 -16.94 -11.75
C LYS A 54 -84.06 -17.75 -12.77
N THR A 55 -84.52 -17.85 -14.02
CA THR A 55 -83.76 -18.51 -15.09
C THR A 55 -82.57 -17.66 -15.53
N GLU A 56 -82.71 -16.33 -15.64
CA GLU A 56 -81.59 -15.41 -15.85
C GLU A 56 -80.53 -15.53 -14.75
N ALA A 57 -80.93 -15.52 -13.48
CA ALA A 57 -80.03 -15.65 -12.33
C ALA A 57 -79.32 -17.01 -12.30
N SER A 58 -80.03 -18.10 -12.59
CA SER A 58 -79.44 -19.45 -12.70
C SER A 58 -78.41 -19.53 -13.83
N THR A 59 -78.72 -18.94 -14.99
CA THR A 59 -77.81 -18.88 -16.15
C THR A 59 -76.57 -18.05 -15.83
N ALA A 60 -76.75 -16.86 -15.25
CA ALA A 60 -75.65 -15.99 -14.82
C ALA A 60 -74.76 -16.67 -13.78
N SER A 61 -75.34 -17.34 -12.78
CA SER A 61 -74.61 -18.10 -11.75
C SER A 61 -73.78 -19.24 -12.36
N SER A 62 -74.38 -20.05 -13.24
CA SER A 62 -73.66 -21.13 -13.95
C SER A 62 -72.51 -20.60 -14.83
N MET A 63 -72.72 -19.47 -15.51
CA MET A 63 -71.67 -18.79 -16.26
C MET A 63 -70.53 -18.31 -15.36
N LEU A 64 -70.83 -17.65 -14.24
CA LEU A 64 -69.83 -17.19 -13.29
C LEU A 64 -69.01 -18.35 -12.73
N THR A 65 -69.65 -19.40 -12.21
CA THR A 65 -68.95 -20.55 -11.62
C THR A 65 -68.02 -21.22 -12.63
N SER A 66 -68.54 -21.62 -13.78
CA SER A 66 -67.74 -22.30 -14.82
C SER A 66 -66.72 -21.37 -15.51
N GLY A 67 -66.93 -20.06 -15.50
CA GLY A 67 -65.98 -19.07 -15.99
C GLY A 67 -64.83 -18.83 -15.02
N PHE A 68 -65.12 -18.69 -13.72
CA PHE A 68 -64.09 -18.55 -12.69
C PHE A 68 -63.25 -19.82 -12.53
N GLU A 69 -63.83 -21.03 -12.66
CA GLU A 69 -63.06 -22.27 -12.72
C GLU A 69 -62.01 -22.26 -13.84
N ARG A 70 -62.36 -21.78 -15.04
CA ARG A 70 -61.43 -21.67 -16.18
C ARG A 70 -60.36 -20.61 -15.97
N ILE A 71 -60.73 -19.46 -15.41
CA ILE A 71 -59.79 -18.37 -15.09
C ILE A 71 -58.81 -18.83 -13.99
N SER A 72 -59.30 -19.56 -12.98
CA SER A 72 -58.49 -20.16 -11.92
C SER A 72 -57.53 -21.23 -12.45
N ALA A 73 -58.01 -22.10 -13.36
CA ALA A 73 -57.15 -23.07 -14.05
C ALA A 73 -56.05 -22.39 -14.88
N LYS A 74 -56.37 -21.29 -15.56
CA LYS A 74 -55.41 -20.47 -16.33
C LYS A 74 -54.36 -19.79 -15.45
N ALA A 75 -54.74 -19.34 -14.26
CA ALA A 75 -53.82 -18.76 -13.28
C ALA A 75 -52.96 -19.82 -12.54
N SER A 76 -53.23 -21.12 -12.72
CA SER A 76 -52.55 -22.20 -12.00
C SER A 76 -51.29 -22.68 -12.73
N PRO A 77 -50.09 -22.58 -12.15
CA PRO A 77 -48.82 -22.90 -12.83
C PRO A 77 -48.61 -24.39 -13.18
N SER A 78 -49.57 -25.26 -12.86
CA SER A 78 -49.54 -26.70 -13.16
C SER A 78 -50.41 -27.10 -14.38
N ALA A 79 -51.17 -26.17 -14.98
CA ALA A 79 -52.17 -26.50 -16.00
C ALA A 79 -51.58 -26.50 -17.43
N ALA A 80 -51.09 -27.65 -17.89
CA ALA A 80 -50.56 -27.85 -19.24
C ALA A 80 -51.62 -27.90 -20.37
N ALA A 81 -52.85 -27.43 -20.12
CA ALA A 81 -53.98 -27.53 -21.05
C ALA A 81 -54.55 -26.14 -21.36
N SER A 82 -54.62 -25.80 -22.65
CA SER A 82 -55.26 -24.57 -23.15
C SER A 82 -56.68 -24.44 -22.56
N PRO A 83 -56.96 -23.42 -21.72
CA PRO A 83 -58.27 -23.27 -21.11
C PRO A 83 -59.35 -23.09 -22.18
N ALA A 84 -60.45 -23.82 -22.05
CA ALA A 84 -61.56 -23.74 -23.01
C ALA A 84 -62.07 -22.28 -23.11
N PRO A 85 -62.35 -21.75 -24.32
CA PRO A 85 -62.69 -20.34 -24.50
C PRO A 85 -63.82 -19.86 -23.58
N LEU A 86 -63.72 -18.61 -23.12
CA LEU A 86 -64.80 -17.95 -22.39
C LEU A 86 -66.09 -17.89 -23.23
N PRO A 87 -67.29 -17.90 -22.60
CA PRO A 87 -68.55 -17.80 -23.33
C PRO A 87 -68.59 -16.54 -24.21
N THR A 88 -69.09 -16.65 -25.43
CA THR A 88 -69.03 -15.55 -26.42
C THR A 88 -70.12 -14.49 -26.17
N SER A 89 -69.75 -13.21 -26.33
CA SER A 89 -70.62 -12.06 -25.99
C SER A 89 -71.92 -11.98 -26.79
N GLN A 90 -71.94 -12.53 -28.01
CA GLN A 90 -73.06 -12.43 -28.95
C GLN A 90 -74.39 -13.04 -28.44
N LYS A 91 -74.35 -13.85 -27.38
CA LYS A 91 -75.55 -14.52 -26.83
C LYS A 91 -76.22 -13.76 -25.68
N TYR A 92 -75.60 -12.71 -25.12
CA TYR A 92 -76.04 -12.09 -23.87
C TYR A 92 -75.95 -10.56 -23.96
N SER A 93 -76.99 -9.94 -24.54
CA SER A 93 -77.05 -8.48 -24.80
C SER A 93 -77.79 -7.67 -23.73
N SER A 94 -78.51 -8.31 -22.82
CA SER A 94 -79.23 -7.68 -21.71
C SER A 94 -79.39 -8.66 -20.52
N GLY A 95 -79.88 -8.16 -19.39
CA GLY A 95 -80.16 -8.97 -18.19
C GLY A 95 -78.92 -9.36 -17.38
N LEU A 96 -79.13 -10.23 -16.39
CA LEU A 96 -78.06 -10.72 -15.50
C LEU A 96 -76.91 -11.44 -16.23
N PRO A 97 -77.14 -12.26 -17.28
CA PRO A 97 -76.06 -12.95 -18.00
C PRO A 97 -75.05 -12.01 -18.68
N ALA A 98 -75.48 -10.83 -19.14
CA ALA A 98 -74.58 -9.84 -19.74
C ALA A 98 -73.61 -9.25 -18.70
N ILE A 99 -74.09 -9.00 -17.48
CA ILE A 99 -73.26 -8.54 -16.36
C ILE A 99 -72.25 -9.63 -15.96
N ALA A 100 -72.70 -10.88 -15.86
CA ALA A 100 -71.84 -12.03 -15.57
C ALA A 100 -70.70 -12.18 -16.60
N TYR A 101 -71.01 -12.07 -17.89
CA TYR A 101 -70.00 -12.06 -18.95
C TYR A 101 -68.99 -10.90 -18.79
N GLY A 102 -69.46 -9.68 -18.50
CA GLY A 102 -68.59 -8.52 -18.29
C GLY A 102 -67.66 -8.64 -17.08
N VAL A 103 -68.10 -9.31 -16.01
CA VAL A 103 -67.27 -9.65 -14.85
C VAL A 103 -66.20 -10.68 -15.22
N LEU A 104 -66.59 -11.77 -15.89
CA LEU A 104 -65.66 -12.82 -16.32
C LEU A 104 -64.61 -12.30 -17.31
N LYS A 105 -65.00 -11.43 -18.24
CA LYS A 105 -64.06 -10.83 -19.18
C LYS A 105 -63.00 -10.02 -18.43
N ARG A 106 -63.40 -9.07 -17.57
CA ARG A 106 -62.44 -8.29 -16.77
C ARG A 106 -61.56 -9.17 -15.88
N ALA A 107 -62.13 -10.20 -15.26
CA ALA A 107 -61.36 -11.12 -14.42
C ALA A 107 -60.31 -11.91 -15.23
N ASN A 108 -60.62 -12.31 -16.47
CA ASN A 108 -59.64 -12.90 -17.38
C ASN A 108 -58.59 -11.88 -17.84
N ASP A 109 -59.01 -10.68 -18.26
CA ASP A 109 -58.11 -9.63 -18.73
C ASP A 109 -57.07 -9.28 -17.63
N ILE A 110 -57.51 -9.20 -16.37
CA ILE A 110 -56.62 -9.03 -15.19
C ILE A 110 -55.66 -10.20 -15.01
N VAL A 111 -56.11 -11.45 -15.19
CA VAL A 111 -55.22 -12.63 -15.10
C VAL A 111 -54.22 -12.67 -16.24
N ASP A 112 -54.59 -12.27 -17.45
CA ASP A 112 -53.66 -12.12 -18.58
C ASP A 112 -52.60 -11.05 -18.32
N ASP A 113 -52.98 -9.89 -17.78
CA ASP A 113 -52.04 -8.82 -17.38
C ASP A 113 -51.09 -9.29 -16.27
N LEU A 114 -51.59 -10.00 -15.26
CA LEU A 114 -50.77 -10.54 -14.17
C LEU A 114 -49.81 -11.64 -14.65
N LEU A 115 -50.25 -12.53 -15.53
CA LEU A 115 -49.38 -13.55 -16.15
C LEU A 115 -48.28 -12.89 -16.99
N SER A 116 -48.62 -11.86 -17.77
CA SER A 116 -47.66 -11.06 -18.54
C SER A 116 -46.61 -10.37 -17.66
N GLN A 117 -47.03 -9.82 -16.50
CA GLN A 117 -46.11 -9.24 -15.51
C GLN A 117 -45.20 -10.30 -14.85
N ILE A 118 -45.73 -11.47 -14.50
CA ILE A 118 -44.95 -12.59 -13.95
C ILE A 118 -43.90 -13.06 -14.98
N ASP A 119 -44.30 -13.17 -16.24
CA ASP A 119 -43.42 -13.52 -17.35
C ASP A 119 -42.32 -12.47 -17.60
N ALA A 120 -42.65 -11.18 -17.52
CA ALA A 120 -41.66 -10.10 -17.59
C ALA A 120 -40.66 -10.17 -16.43
N ALA A 121 -41.16 -10.27 -15.19
CA ALA A 121 -40.33 -10.37 -14.00
C ALA A 121 -39.43 -11.62 -13.99
N ASN A 122 -39.92 -12.76 -14.51
CA ASN A 122 -39.09 -13.95 -14.70
C ASN A 122 -37.95 -13.70 -15.71
N ARG A 123 -38.24 -13.10 -16.87
CA ARG A 123 -37.20 -12.74 -17.86
C ARG A 123 -36.17 -11.76 -17.28
N ASP A 124 -36.60 -10.77 -16.52
CA ASP A 124 -35.68 -9.79 -15.89
C ASP A 124 -34.80 -10.46 -14.82
N ARG A 125 -35.37 -11.33 -13.99
CA ARG A 125 -34.62 -12.14 -13.01
C ARG A 125 -33.61 -13.07 -13.70
N ASP A 126 -33.99 -13.71 -14.79
CA ASP A 126 -33.13 -14.67 -15.47
C ASP A 126 -32.00 -13.95 -16.25
N ARG A 127 -32.25 -12.77 -16.83
CA ARG A 127 -31.17 -11.87 -17.31
C ARG A 127 -30.23 -11.41 -16.20
N ALA A 128 -30.75 -11.08 -15.02
CA ALA A 128 -29.92 -10.69 -13.88
C ALA A 128 -29.03 -11.85 -13.40
N ARG A 129 -29.52 -13.11 -13.49
CA ARG A 129 -28.70 -14.31 -13.24
C ARG A 129 -27.61 -14.47 -14.30
N GLU A 130 -27.94 -14.38 -15.58
CA GLU A 130 -26.95 -14.46 -16.69
C GLU A 130 -25.84 -13.40 -16.55
N GLN A 131 -26.21 -12.16 -16.20
CA GLN A 131 -25.24 -11.09 -15.92
C GLN A 131 -24.36 -11.38 -14.70
N MET A 132 -24.96 -11.89 -13.62
CA MET A 132 -24.23 -12.27 -12.41
C MET A 132 -23.27 -13.46 -12.68
N GLU A 133 -23.71 -14.46 -13.44
CA GLU A 133 -22.87 -15.58 -13.87
C GLU A 133 -21.71 -15.10 -14.75
N HIS A 134 -21.97 -14.22 -15.72
CA HIS A 134 -20.91 -13.64 -16.56
C HIS A 134 -19.88 -12.86 -15.73
N ARG A 135 -20.32 -12.00 -14.79
CA ARG A 135 -19.39 -11.29 -13.90
C ARG A 135 -18.66 -12.24 -12.95
N ASN A 136 -19.28 -13.33 -12.50
CA ASN A 136 -18.63 -14.35 -11.68
C ASN A 136 -17.53 -15.10 -12.46
N TYR A 137 -17.76 -15.46 -13.72
CA TYR A 137 -16.71 -16.00 -14.60
C TYR A 137 -15.58 -14.99 -14.82
N GLN A 138 -15.89 -13.71 -15.02
CA GLN A 138 -14.88 -12.66 -15.18
C GLN A 138 -14.03 -12.51 -13.91
N ILE A 139 -14.65 -12.48 -12.72
CA ILE A 139 -13.95 -12.44 -11.43
C ILE A 139 -13.06 -13.67 -11.26
N ALA A 140 -13.51 -14.87 -11.65
CA ALA A 140 -12.69 -16.08 -11.58
C ALA A 140 -11.43 -16.02 -12.47
N ILE A 141 -11.52 -15.36 -13.63
CA ILE A 141 -10.36 -15.09 -14.50
C ILE A 141 -9.44 -14.05 -13.85
N GLU A 142 -9.98 -12.90 -13.42
CA GLU A 142 -9.24 -11.83 -12.73
C GLU A 142 -8.46 -12.38 -11.51
N VAL A 143 -9.10 -13.23 -10.70
CA VAL A 143 -8.46 -13.90 -9.55
C VAL A 143 -7.36 -14.88 -9.99
N SER A 144 -7.59 -15.70 -11.02
CA SER A 144 -6.58 -16.64 -11.52
C SER A 144 -5.31 -15.94 -12.04
N GLU A 145 -5.48 -14.80 -12.71
CA GLU A 145 -4.38 -13.99 -13.22
C GLU A 145 -3.59 -13.32 -12.06
N LEU A 146 -4.30 -12.82 -11.05
CA LEU A 146 -3.68 -12.27 -9.83
C LEU A 146 -2.93 -13.34 -9.03
N GLU A 147 -3.48 -14.56 -8.88
CA GLU A 147 -2.81 -15.68 -8.22
C GLU A 147 -1.54 -16.10 -8.97
N ALA A 148 -1.56 -16.17 -10.31
CA ALA A 148 -0.38 -16.45 -11.12
C ALA A 148 0.70 -15.36 -11.00
N SER A 149 0.30 -14.08 -11.01
CA SER A 149 1.19 -12.94 -10.80
C SER A 149 1.81 -12.95 -9.40
N LEU A 150 1.02 -13.26 -8.37
CA LEU A 150 1.49 -13.39 -6.98
C LEU A 150 2.47 -14.55 -6.82
N ALA A 151 2.20 -15.71 -7.42
CA ALA A 151 3.11 -16.85 -7.41
C ALA A 151 4.45 -16.53 -8.08
N SER A 152 4.43 -15.84 -9.23
CA SER A 152 5.63 -15.37 -9.92
C SER A 152 6.45 -14.40 -9.06
N ARG A 153 5.80 -13.41 -8.44
CA ARG A 153 6.45 -12.47 -7.51
C ARG A 153 7.02 -13.18 -6.28
N SER A 154 6.31 -14.15 -5.71
CA SER A 154 6.80 -14.95 -4.57
C SER A 154 8.08 -15.71 -4.93
N ALA A 155 8.10 -16.40 -6.08
CA ALA A 155 9.28 -17.12 -6.54
C ALA A 155 10.48 -16.18 -6.80
N HIS A 156 10.23 -14.96 -7.28
CA HIS A 156 11.27 -13.93 -7.43
C HIS A 156 11.79 -13.44 -6.07
N CYS A 157 10.91 -13.18 -5.09
CA CYS A 157 11.31 -12.85 -3.72
C CYS A 157 12.14 -13.97 -3.06
N ASP A 158 11.77 -15.24 -3.24
CA ASP A 158 12.54 -16.38 -2.73
C ASP A 158 13.93 -16.49 -3.38
N SER A 159 14.04 -16.14 -4.67
CA SER A 159 15.31 -16.10 -5.40
C SER A 159 16.21 -14.97 -4.88
N LEU A 160 15.67 -13.76 -4.73
CA LEU A 160 16.38 -12.62 -4.15
C LEU A 160 16.82 -12.88 -2.70
N SER A 161 15.96 -13.49 -1.89
CA SER A 161 16.27 -13.86 -0.50
C SER A 161 17.45 -14.84 -0.40
N LYS A 162 17.52 -15.84 -1.29
CA LYS A 162 18.67 -16.75 -1.39
C LYS A 162 19.94 -16.02 -1.82
N SER A 163 19.86 -15.20 -2.87
CA SER A 163 21.00 -14.42 -3.36
C SER A 163 21.56 -13.44 -2.31
N LEU A 164 20.68 -12.83 -1.50
CA LEU A 164 21.08 -12.00 -0.36
C LEU A 164 21.79 -12.84 0.71
N SER A 165 21.24 -14.00 1.08
CA SER A 165 21.88 -14.91 2.05
C SER A 165 23.26 -15.40 1.58
N ASP A 166 23.43 -15.68 0.29
CA ASP A 166 24.72 -16.07 -0.30
C ASP A 166 25.72 -14.89 -0.25
N LYS A 167 25.25 -13.67 -0.51
CA LYS A 167 26.07 -12.45 -0.42
C LYS A 167 26.44 -12.07 1.01
N ASP A 168 25.56 -12.26 1.98
CA ASP A 168 25.86 -12.05 3.40
C ASP A 168 26.90 -13.06 3.91
N ALA A 169 26.90 -14.30 3.40
CA ALA A 169 27.94 -15.28 3.66
C ALA A 169 29.29 -14.84 3.05
N GLU A 170 29.33 -14.44 1.77
CA GLU A 170 30.53 -13.94 1.10
C GLU A 170 31.11 -12.71 1.81
N ILE A 171 30.27 -11.76 2.23
CA ILE A 171 30.67 -10.58 3.01
C ILE A 171 31.23 -10.99 4.38
N SER A 172 30.67 -12.00 5.02
CA SER A 172 31.15 -12.50 6.32
C SER A 172 32.53 -13.14 6.19
N ASP A 173 32.77 -13.93 5.15
CA ASP A 173 34.09 -14.50 4.85
C ASP A 173 35.13 -13.43 4.49
N LEU A 174 34.75 -12.41 3.71
CA LEU A 174 35.62 -11.26 3.42
C LEU A 174 35.97 -10.46 4.70
N ARG A 175 35.01 -10.24 5.60
CA ARG A 175 35.27 -9.60 6.91
C ARG A 175 36.22 -10.43 7.78
N ASN A 176 36.04 -11.75 7.82
CA ASN A 176 36.94 -12.65 8.54
C ASN A 176 38.37 -12.62 7.96
N ASN A 177 38.50 -12.59 6.64
CA ASN A 177 39.80 -12.47 5.97
C ASN A 177 40.47 -11.12 6.23
N LEU A 178 39.72 -10.01 6.23
CA LEU A 178 40.25 -8.69 6.59
C LEU A 178 40.77 -8.67 8.02
N ALA A 179 39.98 -9.13 9.01
CA ALA A 179 40.42 -9.22 10.40
C ALA A 179 41.66 -10.12 10.58
N PHE A 180 41.78 -11.20 9.80
CA PHE A 180 42.97 -12.06 9.79
C PHE A 180 44.21 -11.36 9.19
N LEU A 181 44.04 -10.52 8.18
CA LEU A 181 45.13 -9.72 7.61
C LEU A 181 45.53 -8.56 8.53
N GLU A 182 44.57 -7.90 9.18
CA GLU A 182 44.80 -6.87 10.19
C GLU A 182 45.59 -7.42 11.38
N THR A 183 45.16 -8.55 11.97
CA THR A 183 45.90 -9.20 13.07
C THR A 183 47.32 -9.64 12.69
N LYS A 184 47.55 -10.01 11.42
CA LYS A 184 48.91 -10.25 10.89
C LYS A 184 49.74 -8.98 10.73
N LEU A 185 49.12 -7.89 10.28
CA LEU A 185 49.78 -6.58 10.15
C LEU A 185 50.17 -6.04 11.53
N ASP A 186 49.26 -6.12 12.50
CA ASP A 186 49.47 -5.75 13.89
C ASP A 186 50.63 -6.55 14.51
N ALA A 187 50.72 -7.85 14.23
CA ALA A 187 51.83 -8.70 14.68
C ALA A 187 53.18 -8.36 14.01
N GLN A 188 53.19 -7.74 12.83
CA GLN A 188 54.41 -7.30 12.13
C GLN A 188 54.93 -5.94 12.61
N ARG A 189 54.06 -5.02 13.08
CA ARG A 189 54.47 -3.70 13.60
C ARG A 189 55.59 -3.75 14.65
N PRO A 190 55.54 -4.57 15.72
CA PRO A 190 56.62 -4.60 16.72
C PRO A 190 57.94 -5.14 16.14
N VAL A 191 57.89 -6.11 15.22
CA VAL A 191 59.09 -6.67 14.57
C VAL A 191 59.82 -5.60 13.74
N LEU A 192 59.07 -4.73 13.06
CA LEU A 192 59.65 -3.61 12.30
C LEU A 192 60.21 -2.52 13.21
N ALA A 193 59.53 -2.21 14.32
CA ALA A 193 60.06 -1.28 15.32
C ALA A 193 61.38 -1.79 15.93
N ASP A 194 61.44 -3.07 16.29
CA ASP A 194 62.66 -3.73 16.78
C ASP A 194 63.79 -3.72 15.73
N GLN A 195 63.47 -3.96 14.45
CA GLN A 195 64.46 -3.93 13.37
C GLN A 195 65.05 -2.52 13.17
N ILE A 196 64.20 -1.48 13.16
CA ILE A 196 64.64 -0.08 13.06
C ILE A 196 65.50 0.31 14.27
N ALA A 197 65.09 -0.08 15.48
CA ALA A 197 65.85 0.15 16.70
C ALA A 197 67.22 -0.57 16.68
N CYS A 198 67.29 -1.79 16.17
CA CYS A 198 68.56 -2.50 15.97
C CYS A 198 69.46 -1.81 14.94
N ALA A 199 68.89 -1.37 13.81
CA ALA A 199 69.63 -0.65 12.77
C ALA A 199 70.23 0.67 13.28
N SER A 200 69.49 1.45 14.07
CA SER A 200 70.04 2.66 14.72
C SER A 200 71.19 2.32 15.67
N LYS A 201 71.02 1.33 16.56
CA LYS A 201 72.07 0.95 17.52
C LYS A 201 73.36 0.55 16.81
N VAL A 202 73.27 -0.27 15.77
CA VAL A 202 74.43 -0.69 14.97
C VAL A 202 75.07 0.51 14.26
N TYR A 203 74.27 1.43 13.69
CA TYR A 203 74.78 2.67 13.10
C TYR A 203 75.55 3.52 14.12
N ASP A 204 74.96 3.73 15.31
CA ASP A 204 75.54 4.54 16.38
C ASP A 204 76.83 3.90 16.95
N GLU A 205 76.85 2.59 17.20
CA GLU A 205 78.04 1.86 17.66
C GLU A 205 79.20 1.92 16.66
N ILE A 206 78.93 1.70 15.37
CA ILE A 206 79.96 1.78 14.33
C ILE A 206 80.45 3.23 14.17
N ARG A 207 79.57 4.22 14.31
CA ARG A 207 79.96 5.65 14.30
C ARG A 207 80.94 5.97 15.42
N GLU A 208 80.76 5.44 16.62
CA GLU A 208 81.75 5.56 17.71
C GLU A 208 83.08 4.88 17.38
N VAL A 209 83.07 3.71 16.73
CA VAL A 209 84.32 3.07 16.25
C VAL A 209 85.05 3.96 15.23
N VAL A 210 84.34 4.62 14.31
CA VAL A 210 84.95 5.59 13.38
C VAL A 210 85.52 6.79 14.15
N LYS A 211 84.83 7.34 15.15
CA LYS A 211 85.33 8.46 15.98
C LYS A 211 86.67 8.16 16.64
N LEU A 212 86.87 6.92 17.14
CA LEU A 212 88.11 6.50 17.80
C LEU A 212 89.32 6.43 16.84
N VAL A 213 89.06 6.23 15.54
CA VAL A 213 90.09 6.05 14.51
C VAL A 213 90.36 7.35 13.73
N ASP A 214 89.30 8.08 13.39
CA ASP A 214 89.30 9.27 12.55
C ASP A 214 88.15 10.20 12.96
N ALA A 215 88.42 11.08 13.93
CA ALA A 215 87.45 12.00 14.50
C ALA A 215 86.87 12.99 13.47
N ASP A 216 87.69 13.41 12.50
CA ASP A 216 87.27 14.33 11.44
C ASP A 216 86.28 13.64 10.51
N ALA A 217 86.57 12.40 10.06
CA ALA A 217 85.65 11.62 9.24
C ALA A 217 84.33 11.32 9.97
N ALA A 218 84.36 11.09 11.28
CA ALA A 218 83.15 10.84 12.04
C ALA A 218 82.25 12.07 12.22
N SER A 219 82.81 13.28 12.20
CA SER A 219 82.05 14.53 12.29
C SER A 219 81.22 14.83 11.04
N ALA A 220 81.59 14.23 9.89
CA ALA A 220 80.85 14.32 8.63
C ALA A 220 79.69 13.31 8.51
N LEU A 221 79.53 12.40 9.48
CA LEU A 221 78.43 11.42 9.51
C LEU A 221 77.20 12.02 10.19
N SER A 222 76.02 11.79 9.61
CA SER A 222 74.72 12.21 10.16
C SER A 222 74.55 11.75 11.60
N ASP A 223 73.95 12.59 12.43
CA ASP A 223 73.29 12.11 13.66
C ASP A 223 72.08 11.25 13.27
N SER A 224 71.74 10.26 14.11
CA SER A 224 70.72 9.24 13.81
C SER A 224 69.35 9.83 13.45
N VAL A 225 68.77 9.34 12.35
CA VAL A 225 67.46 9.78 11.80
C VAL A 225 66.43 8.63 11.77
N PHE A 226 66.75 7.46 12.34
CA PHE A 226 65.94 6.25 12.23
C PHE A 226 64.86 6.17 13.31
N VAL A 227 63.80 6.95 13.13
CA VAL A 227 62.63 6.96 14.03
C VAL A 227 61.48 6.20 13.38
N TRP A 228 60.96 5.18 14.08
CA TRP A 228 59.74 4.47 13.66
C TRP A 228 58.51 5.39 13.75
N LYS A 229 57.65 5.32 12.74
CA LYS A 229 56.35 6.01 12.72
C LYS A 229 55.24 4.96 12.74
N GLU A 230 54.47 4.98 13.81
CA GLU A 230 53.42 3.97 14.11
C GLU A 230 52.31 3.86 13.06
N THR A 231 52.10 4.91 12.27
CA THR A 231 50.94 5.07 11.39
C THR A 231 51.07 4.44 10.01
N ASP A 232 52.28 4.12 9.54
CA ASP A 232 52.51 3.59 8.18
C ASP A 232 53.57 2.48 8.19
N VAL A 233 53.13 1.28 7.80
CA VAL A 233 53.97 0.08 7.70
C VAL A 233 54.84 0.08 6.44
N GLU A 234 54.39 0.71 5.36
CA GLU A 234 55.18 0.86 4.13
C GLU A 234 56.30 1.90 4.32
N GLU A 235 55.99 3.06 4.92
CA GLU A 235 57.01 4.03 5.34
C GLU A 235 58.00 3.39 6.35
N SER A 236 57.50 2.61 7.32
CA SER A 236 58.36 1.87 8.27
C SER A 236 59.28 0.85 7.60
N LEU A 237 58.79 0.07 6.64
CA LEU A 237 59.62 -0.87 5.86
C LEU A 237 60.70 -0.13 5.08
N LYS A 238 60.37 1.02 4.50
CA LYS A 238 61.33 1.87 3.78
C LYS A 238 62.41 2.44 4.72
N VAL A 239 62.03 2.98 5.87
CA VAL A 239 62.96 3.49 6.91
C VAL A 239 63.87 2.37 7.43
N SER A 240 63.33 1.16 7.64
CA SER A 240 64.11 -0.03 8.04
C SER A 240 65.15 -0.42 6.98
N LEU A 241 64.77 -0.43 5.69
CA LEU A 241 65.68 -0.72 4.58
C LEU A 241 66.76 0.37 4.40
N GLU A 242 66.41 1.63 4.61
CA GLU A 242 67.34 2.76 4.51
C GLU A 242 68.34 2.74 5.67
N GLY A 243 67.88 2.53 6.91
CA GLY A 243 68.74 2.42 8.09
C GLY A 243 69.69 1.23 8.04
N THR A 244 69.22 0.06 7.58
CA THR A 244 70.10 -1.12 7.41
C THR A 244 71.15 -0.92 6.33
N LYS A 245 70.83 -0.24 5.22
CA LYS A 245 71.81 0.16 4.20
C LYS A 245 72.84 1.14 4.75
N MET A 246 72.39 2.22 5.41
CA MET A 246 73.29 3.23 5.99
C MET A 246 74.21 2.64 7.06
N ALA A 247 73.72 1.69 7.87
CA ALA A 247 74.56 0.94 8.81
C ALA A 247 75.60 0.06 8.10
N TYR A 248 75.26 -0.59 6.99
CA TYR A 248 76.19 -1.37 6.18
C TYR A 248 77.26 -0.50 5.49
N ASP A 249 76.87 0.61 4.86
CA ASP A 249 77.80 1.53 4.19
C ASP A 249 78.77 2.17 5.21
N LEU A 250 78.27 2.49 6.41
CA LEU A 250 79.10 2.92 7.52
C LEU A 250 80.02 1.79 8.03
N ALA A 251 79.56 0.55 8.12
CA ALA A 251 80.38 -0.61 8.50
C ALA A 251 81.55 -0.83 7.54
N THR A 252 81.31 -0.76 6.23
CA THR A 252 82.39 -0.89 5.23
C THR A 252 83.36 0.27 5.31
N THR A 253 82.89 1.51 5.53
CA THR A 253 83.75 2.68 5.73
C THR A 253 84.61 2.54 6.98
N ALA A 254 84.03 2.07 8.09
CA ALA A 254 84.73 1.81 9.34
C ALA A 254 85.80 0.74 9.18
N LEU A 255 85.52 -0.36 8.47
CA LEU A 255 86.48 -1.43 8.20
C LEU A 255 87.73 -0.90 7.47
N HIS A 256 87.55 -0.09 6.41
CA HIS A 256 88.67 0.53 5.68
C HIS A 256 89.48 1.50 6.57
N LYS A 257 88.81 2.31 7.39
CA LYS A 257 89.45 3.27 8.30
C LYS A 257 90.25 2.57 9.40
N VAL A 258 89.66 1.56 10.05
CA VAL A 258 90.31 0.71 11.07
C VAL A 258 91.52 0.01 10.46
N GLY A 259 91.39 -0.60 9.27
CA GLY A 259 92.50 -1.24 8.56
C GLY A 259 93.67 -0.28 8.32
N ALA A 260 93.41 0.88 7.72
CA ALA A 260 94.44 1.89 7.47
C ALA A 260 95.11 2.43 8.76
N TRP A 261 94.39 2.44 9.88
CA TRP A 261 94.96 2.77 11.19
C TRP A 261 95.84 1.64 11.74
N VAL A 262 95.43 0.38 11.58
CA VAL A 262 96.23 -0.80 11.97
C VAL A 262 97.52 -0.83 11.15
N ASP A 263 97.47 -0.71 9.82
CA ASP A 263 98.66 -0.65 8.95
C ASP A 263 99.64 0.46 9.36
N LYS A 264 99.10 1.62 9.77
CA LYS A 264 99.87 2.78 10.27
C LYS A 264 100.47 2.54 11.66
N LYS A 265 99.85 1.69 12.49
CA LYS A 265 100.42 1.26 13.78
C LYS A 265 101.47 0.17 13.57
N GLU A 266 101.24 -0.80 12.71
CA GLU A 266 102.18 -1.88 12.40
C GLU A 266 103.45 -1.38 11.71
N SER A 267 103.35 -0.41 10.80
CA SER A 267 104.55 0.25 10.25
C SER A 267 105.34 0.96 11.35
N LYS A 268 104.68 1.75 12.22
CA LYS A 268 105.34 2.40 13.35
C LYS A 268 105.94 1.43 14.37
N VAL A 269 105.32 0.27 14.59
CA VAL A 269 105.88 -0.80 15.45
C VAL A 269 107.15 -1.36 14.81
N ARG A 270 107.12 -1.71 13.51
CA ARG A 270 108.31 -2.18 12.78
C ARG A 270 109.44 -1.15 12.77
N ASP A 271 109.13 0.14 12.62
CA ASP A 271 110.13 1.22 12.71
C ASP A 271 110.77 1.29 14.10
N LEU A 272 109.98 1.10 15.17
CA LEU A 272 110.46 1.07 16.55
C LEU A 272 111.27 -0.21 16.85
N GLU A 273 110.85 -1.37 16.35
CA GLU A 273 111.59 -2.63 16.45
C GLU A 273 112.95 -2.53 15.75
N ALA A 274 112.98 -2.03 14.51
CA ALA A 274 114.22 -1.79 13.77
C ALA A 274 115.17 -0.83 14.54
N ARG A 275 114.62 0.18 15.21
CA ARG A 275 115.40 1.10 16.06
C ARG A 275 115.88 0.45 17.36
N VAL A 276 115.11 -0.47 17.95
CA VAL A 276 115.55 -1.27 19.10
C VAL A 276 116.68 -2.22 18.70
N ASP A 277 116.58 -2.89 17.54
CA ASP A 277 117.65 -3.76 17.02
C ASP A 277 118.93 -2.97 16.70
N GLU A 278 118.81 -1.75 16.20
CA GLU A 278 119.94 -0.83 16.01
C GLU A 278 120.60 -0.48 17.35
N LEU A 279 119.83 -0.07 18.35
CA LEU A 279 120.33 0.21 19.70
C LEU A 279 120.94 -1.04 20.39
N LEU A 280 120.42 -2.24 20.12
CA LEU A 280 120.99 -3.50 20.59
C LEU A 280 122.35 -3.77 19.92
N ARG A 281 122.48 -3.57 18.60
CA ARG A 281 123.76 -3.66 17.89
C ARG A 281 124.77 -2.61 18.36
N GLU A 282 124.34 -1.38 18.61
CA GLU A 282 125.19 -0.34 19.22
C GLU A 282 125.66 -0.74 20.62
N LYS A 283 124.77 -1.25 21.48
CA LYS A 283 125.10 -1.77 22.81
C LYS A 283 126.10 -2.92 22.73
N GLU A 284 125.92 -3.86 21.79
CA GLU A 284 126.86 -4.97 21.57
C GLU A 284 128.23 -4.46 21.11
N HIS A 285 128.27 -3.50 20.18
CA HIS A 285 129.50 -2.87 19.71
C HIS A 285 130.22 -2.14 20.84
N ILE A 286 129.52 -1.33 21.64
CA ILE A 286 130.06 -0.69 22.86
C ILE A 286 130.55 -1.76 23.85
N GLY A 287 129.82 -2.87 24.01
CA GLY A 287 130.24 -4.00 24.83
C GLY A 287 131.53 -4.68 24.33
N VAL A 288 131.74 -4.76 23.01
CA VAL A 288 133.01 -5.21 22.42
C VAL A 288 134.11 -4.18 22.66
N LEU A 289 133.86 -2.88 22.46
CA LEU A 289 134.83 -1.81 22.71
C LEU A 289 135.25 -1.72 24.19
N LEU A 290 134.33 -1.93 25.13
CA LEU A 290 134.64 -2.00 26.56
C LEU A 290 135.46 -3.26 26.88
N ARG A 291 135.12 -4.42 26.30
CA ARG A 291 135.94 -5.64 26.43
C ARG A 291 137.34 -5.46 25.85
N SER A 292 137.49 -4.79 24.70
CA SER A 292 138.80 -4.56 24.08
C SER A 292 139.63 -3.49 24.82
N ALA A 293 139.01 -2.46 25.41
CA ALA A 293 139.69 -1.48 26.27
C ALA A 293 140.13 -2.08 27.62
N LEU A 294 139.34 -2.99 28.19
CA LEU A 294 139.75 -3.81 29.34
C LEU A 294 140.88 -4.76 28.95
N GLN A 295 140.80 -5.40 27.78
CA GLN A 295 141.87 -6.24 27.24
C GLN A 295 143.15 -5.47 26.94
N SER A 296 143.10 -4.19 26.52
CA SER A 296 144.30 -3.39 26.25
C SER A 296 145.03 -2.98 27.53
N ASN A 297 144.30 -2.61 28.58
CA ASN A 297 144.89 -2.38 29.90
C ASN A 297 145.51 -3.66 30.49
N THR A 298 144.92 -4.83 30.24
CA THR A 298 145.58 -6.10 30.62
C THR A 298 146.70 -6.51 29.66
N SER A 299 146.71 -6.09 28.38
CA SER A 299 147.76 -6.47 27.44
C SER A 299 149.04 -5.65 27.60
N GLU A 300 149.00 -4.44 28.16
CA GLU A 300 150.22 -3.75 28.62
C GLU A 300 150.82 -4.42 29.87
N VAL A 301 149.97 -4.88 30.81
CA VAL A 301 150.42 -5.69 31.96
C VAL A 301 150.93 -7.07 31.53
N LEU A 302 150.34 -7.69 30.50
CA LEU A 302 150.79 -8.97 29.95
C LEU A 302 152.01 -8.82 29.04
N LYS A 303 152.27 -7.70 28.37
CA LYS A 303 153.51 -7.49 27.61
C LYS A 303 154.76 -7.52 28.50
N VAL A 304 154.65 -7.02 29.73
CA VAL A 304 155.70 -7.14 30.76
C VAL A 304 155.90 -8.61 31.19
N ALA A 305 154.91 -9.49 30.98
CA ALA A 305 155.03 -10.94 31.18
C ALA A 305 155.47 -11.70 29.90
N GLU A 306 155.10 -11.24 28.70
CA GLU A 306 155.49 -11.82 27.42
C GLU A 306 156.99 -11.64 27.13
N ASP A 307 157.59 -10.50 27.51
CA ASP A 307 159.05 -10.32 27.42
C ASP A 307 159.83 -11.29 28.33
N GLY A 308 159.20 -11.83 29.38
CA GLY A 308 159.74 -12.92 30.21
C GLY A 308 159.48 -14.33 29.66
N LEU A 309 158.54 -14.50 28.72
CA LEU A 309 158.20 -15.79 28.08
C LEU A 309 158.87 -15.96 26.71
N ARG A 310 159.39 -14.88 26.12
CA ARG A 310 160.25 -14.92 24.94
C ARG A 310 161.63 -15.57 25.20
N GLU A 311 161.97 -15.82 26.46
CA GLU A 311 163.13 -16.61 26.90
C GLU A 311 162.85 -18.13 26.86
N ALA A 312 161.61 -18.57 26.60
CA ALA A 312 161.17 -19.97 26.58
C ALA A 312 160.67 -20.45 25.18
N GLY A 313 161.40 -20.05 24.12
CA GLY A 313 160.94 -20.08 22.73
C GLY A 313 160.38 -21.41 22.18
N ILE A 314 159.20 -21.32 21.55
CA ILE A 314 158.59 -22.34 20.67
C ILE A 314 157.94 -21.62 19.48
N GLU A 315 158.22 -22.07 18.25
CA GLU A 315 157.72 -21.52 16.97
C GLU A 315 156.80 -22.49 16.21
N VAL A 316 156.24 -22.01 15.08
CA VAL A 316 155.65 -22.76 13.93
C VAL A 316 154.18 -23.23 14.11
N GLY A 317 153.27 -23.04 13.14
CA GLY A 317 153.41 -22.39 11.83
C GLY A 317 152.14 -22.39 10.95
N LEU A 318 152.28 -21.85 9.73
CA LEU A 318 151.23 -21.45 8.77
C LEU A 318 150.62 -22.61 7.94
N LYS A 319 149.42 -22.37 7.37
CA LYS A 319 149.13 -22.71 5.95
C LYS A 319 147.92 -21.98 5.34
N GLU A 320 148.15 -21.30 4.21
CA GLU A 320 147.14 -20.82 3.25
C GLU A 320 147.09 -21.71 1.99
N ARG A 321 145.97 -21.65 1.23
CA ARG A 321 145.78 -21.77 -0.25
C ARG A 321 144.52 -22.57 -0.63
N ARG A 322 143.85 -22.40 -1.79
CA ARG A 322 143.57 -21.25 -2.71
C ARG A 322 142.77 -21.75 -3.95
N GLU A 323 142.12 -20.81 -4.66
CA GLU A 323 141.93 -20.72 -6.13
C GLU A 323 140.99 -21.66 -6.96
N HIS A 324 140.04 -21.02 -7.68
CA HIS A 324 139.57 -21.23 -9.08
C HIS A 324 138.81 -22.54 -9.50
N ARG A 325 137.59 -22.54 -10.09
CA ARG A 325 137.03 -21.98 -11.38
C ARG A 325 137.32 -22.91 -12.60
N PRO A 326 136.59 -22.94 -13.76
CA PRO A 326 135.14 -22.81 -14.13
C PRO A 326 134.52 -24.04 -14.88
N GLY A 327 133.19 -24.01 -15.10
CA GLY A 327 132.59 -24.21 -16.45
C GLY A 327 132.08 -25.60 -16.91
N SER A 328 130.76 -25.71 -17.16
CA SER A 328 130.11 -26.64 -18.12
C SER A 328 128.60 -26.33 -18.25
N MET A 329 128.25 -25.23 -18.91
CA MET A 329 126.85 -24.88 -19.23
C MET A 329 126.32 -25.67 -20.45
N GLU A 330 125.05 -25.46 -20.82
CA GLU A 330 124.38 -25.85 -22.09
C GLU A 330 123.75 -27.27 -22.23
N LYS A 331 123.97 -28.24 -21.32
CA LYS A 331 123.27 -29.56 -21.42
C LYS A 331 122.21 -29.83 -20.35
N ASP A 332 122.44 -29.46 -19.10
CA ASP A 332 121.38 -29.55 -18.08
C ASP A 332 120.29 -28.50 -18.30
N GLU A 333 120.66 -27.29 -18.73
CA GLU A 333 119.74 -26.16 -18.97
C GLU A 333 118.63 -26.48 -19.99
N VAL A 334 118.93 -27.27 -21.03
CA VAL A 334 117.94 -27.66 -22.04
C VAL A 334 116.94 -28.66 -21.47
N TYR A 335 117.38 -29.58 -20.60
CA TYR A 335 116.49 -30.53 -19.93
C TYR A 335 115.66 -29.86 -18.82
N THR A 336 116.21 -28.88 -18.09
CA THR A 336 115.43 -28.10 -17.12
C THR A 336 114.40 -27.21 -17.82
N LEU A 337 114.77 -26.49 -18.89
CA LEU A 337 113.83 -25.67 -19.67
C LEU A 337 112.75 -26.53 -20.36
N ALA A 338 113.07 -27.74 -20.82
CA ALA A 338 112.07 -28.67 -21.33
C ALA A 338 111.10 -29.15 -20.23
N GLY A 339 111.59 -29.41 -19.02
CA GLY A 339 110.76 -29.75 -17.86
C GLY A 339 109.88 -28.60 -17.38
N GLU A 340 110.39 -27.37 -17.40
CA GLU A 340 109.62 -26.15 -17.11
C GLU A 340 108.55 -25.89 -18.18
N LEU A 341 108.85 -26.14 -19.46
CA LEU A 341 107.87 -26.06 -20.54
C LEU A 341 106.80 -27.15 -20.40
N GLU A 342 107.17 -28.39 -20.07
CA GLU A 342 106.21 -29.48 -19.82
C GLU A 342 105.32 -29.20 -18.60
N ASN A 343 105.89 -28.63 -17.53
CA ASN A 343 105.13 -28.23 -16.35
C ASN A 343 104.17 -27.07 -16.64
N SER A 344 104.60 -26.04 -17.36
CA SER A 344 103.71 -24.93 -17.78
C SER A 344 102.64 -25.39 -18.79
N MET A 345 102.95 -26.39 -19.64
CA MET A 345 101.97 -27.03 -20.51
C MET A 345 100.93 -27.82 -19.71
N LYS A 346 101.33 -28.59 -18.69
CA LYS A 346 100.40 -29.28 -17.78
C LYS A 346 99.56 -28.30 -16.98
N GLU A 347 100.16 -27.24 -16.45
CA GLU A 347 99.46 -26.19 -15.69
C GLU A 347 98.43 -25.46 -16.56
N SER A 348 98.78 -25.09 -17.79
CA SER A 348 97.83 -24.50 -18.74
C SER A 348 96.75 -25.49 -19.17
N GLN A 349 97.06 -26.78 -19.31
CA GLN A 349 96.07 -27.82 -19.60
C GLN A 349 95.08 -28.03 -18.44
N VAL A 350 95.53 -27.97 -17.18
CA VAL A 350 94.63 -27.96 -16.00
C VAL A 350 93.74 -26.73 -16.01
N LYS A 351 94.30 -25.53 -16.23
CA LYS A 351 93.51 -24.27 -16.34
C LYS A 351 92.48 -24.32 -17.47
N ILE A 352 92.79 -24.94 -18.60
CA ILE A 352 91.83 -25.15 -19.70
C ILE A 352 90.66 -26.04 -19.25
N VAL A 353 90.92 -27.12 -18.51
CA VAL A 353 89.87 -28.00 -17.98
C VAL A 353 89.03 -27.30 -16.88
N GLU A 354 89.66 -26.52 -16.00
CA GLU A 354 88.95 -25.72 -14.99
C GLU A 354 88.03 -24.67 -15.65
N LEU A 355 88.52 -23.95 -16.66
CA LEU A 355 87.72 -22.99 -17.43
C LEU A 355 86.59 -23.69 -18.21
N GLN A 356 86.81 -24.90 -18.73
CA GLN A 356 85.75 -25.69 -19.36
C GLN A 356 84.63 -26.04 -18.37
N HIS A 357 84.96 -26.55 -17.18
CA HIS A 357 83.97 -26.85 -16.14
C HIS A 357 83.23 -25.59 -15.66
N LEU A 358 83.91 -24.45 -15.51
CA LEU A 358 83.26 -23.17 -15.15
C LEU A 358 82.30 -22.70 -16.25
N VAL A 359 82.67 -22.83 -17.52
CA VAL A 359 81.79 -22.50 -18.65
C VAL A 359 80.59 -23.45 -18.73
N GLU A 360 80.76 -24.73 -18.39
CA GLU A 360 79.66 -25.71 -18.31
C GLU A 360 78.72 -25.43 -17.13
N ALA A 361 79.25 -25.07 -15.96
CA ALA A 361 78.46 -24.64 -14.81
C ALA A 361 77.63 -23.39 -15.12
N LEU A 362 78.23 -22.35 -15.73
CA LEU A 362 77.54 -21.14 -16.14
C LEU A 362 76.48 -21.40 -17.23
N ARG A 363 76.70 -22.38 -18.12
CA ARG A 363 75.67 -22.82 -19.09
C ARG A 363 74.51 -23.52 -18.40
N ALA A 364 74.76 -24.36 -17.39
CA ALA A 364 73.72 -25.02 -16.61
C ALA A 364 72.88 -24.00 -15.81
N GLU A 365 73.53 -23.04 -15.13
CA GLU A 365 72.87 -21.95 -14.42
C GLU A 365 72.03 -21.07 -15.37
N SER A 366 72.59 -20.68 -16.51
CA SER A 366 71.87 -19.97 -17.58
C SER A 366 70.66 -20.76 -18.11
N GLY A 367 70.74 -22.09 -18.12
CA GLY A 367 69.63 -22.98 -18.47
C GLY A 367 68.51 -22.95 -17.43
N LEU A 368 68.84 -23.02 -16.14
CA LEU A 368 67.88 -22.94 -15.04
C LEU A 368 67.21 -21.55 -14.94
N LEU A 369 67.96 -20.48 -15.18
CA LEU A 369 67.41 -19.12 -15.26
C LEU A 369 66.43 -18.99 -16.44
N ARG A 370 66.75 -19.59 -17.59
CA ARG A 370 65.85 -19.60 -18.75
C ARG A 370 64.54 -20.36 -18.47
N THR A 371 64.59 -21.57 -17.90
CA THR A 371 63.37 -22.33 -17.59
C THR A 371 62.50 -21.62 -16.53
N ARG A 372 63.12 -20.92 -15.57
CA ARG A 372 62.40 -20.05 -14.62
C ARG A 372 61.71 -18.88 -15.32
N LEU A 373 62.40 -18.19 -16.23
CA LEU A 373 61.82 -17.08 -17.02
C LEU A 373 60.66 -17.57 -17.92
N GLU A 374 60.81 -18.71 -18.59
CA GLU A 374 59.74 -19.35 -19.37
C GLU A 374 58.55 -19.77 -18.50
N GLY A 375 58.77 -20.11 -17.23
CA GLY A 375 57.72 -20.34 -16.23
C GLY A 375 56.96 -19.06 -15.90
N GLN A 376 57.68 -18.01 -15.52
CA GLN A 376 57.11 -16.70 -15.20
C GLN A 376 56.36 -16.08 -16.41
N GLU A 377 56.85 -16.26 -17.64
CA GLU A 377 56.17 -15.81 -18.86
C GLU A 377 54.81 -16.51 -19.04
N LYS A 378 54.73 -17.82 -18.76
CA LYS A 378 53.48 -18.59 -18.81
C LYS A 378 52.50 -18.15 -17.72
N GLU A 379 52.97 -17.89 -16.51
CA GLU A 379 52.16 -17.36 -15.41
C GLU A 379 51.59 -15.97 -15.76
N ILE A 380 52.44 -15.05 -16.24
CA ILE A 380 52.03 -13.72 -16.71
C ILE A 380 51.01 -13.84 -17.87
N ALA A 381 51.20 -14.78 -18.80
CA ALA A 381 50.26 -15.02 -19.88
C ALA A 381 48.91 -15.59 -19.40
N GLN A 382 48.88 -16.36 -18.31
CA GLN A 382 47.65 -16.84 -17.67
C GLN A 382 46.93 -15.71 -16.93
N LEU A 383 47.64 -14.93 -16.11
CA LEU A 383 47.09 -13.77 -15.40
C LEU A 383 46.50 -12.74 -16.38
N ARG A 384 47.19 -12.45 -17.50
CA ARG A 384 46.65 -11.58 -18.57
C ARG A 384 45.36 -12.10 -19.20
N LYS A 385 45.15 -13.42 -19.28
CA LYS A 385 43.88 -14.00 -19.76
C LYS A 385 42.77 -13.89 -18.71
N GLN A 386 43.10 -14.07 -17.43
CA GLN A 386 42.16 -13.90 -16.33
C GLN A 386 41.69 -12.45 -16.20
N ILE A 387 42.61 -11.47 -16.29
CA ILE A 387 42.29 -10.04 -16.30
C ILE A 387 41.29 -9.73 -17.42
N LYS A 388 41.57 -10.13 -18.67
CA LYS A 388 40.65 -9.94 -19.80
C LYS A 388 39.27 -10.57 -19.61
N HIS A 389 39.20 -11.71 -18.92
CA HIS A 389 37.92 -12.36 -18.61
C HIS A 389 37.14 -11.61 -17.51
N LEU A 390 37.84 -10.96 -16.58
CA LEU A 390 37.23 -10.09 -15.56
C LEU A 390 36.78 -8.76 -16.18
N GLU A 391 37.60 -8.13 -17.02
CA GLU A 391 37.25 -6.92 -17.78
C GLU A 391 35.96 -7.12 -18.61
N GLU A 392 35.83 -8.26 -19.30
CA GLU A 392 34.63 -8.58 -20.08
C GLU A 392 33.40 -8.85 -19.19
N LYS A 393 33.59 -9.47 -18.02
CA LYS A 393 32.51 -9.65 -17.03
C LYS A 393 32.06 -8.32 -16.44
N GLU A 394 32.98 -7.41 -16.16
CA GLU A 394 32.71 -6.06 -15.69
C GLU A 394 31.94 -5.27 -16.76
N ARG A 395 32.35 -5.34 -18.03
CA ARG A 395 31.64 -4.74 -19.16
C ARG A 395 30.19 -5.21 -19.25
N VAL A 396 29.95 -6.52 -19.21
CA VAL A 396 28.60 -7.10 -19.27
C VAL A 396 27.77 -6.76 -18.01
N ALA A 397 28.39 -6.69 -16.84
CA ALA A 397 27.71 -6.27 -15.61
C ALA A 397 27.30 -4.79 -15.68
N ASN A 398 28.17 -3.91 -16.20
CA ASN A 398 27.86 -2.49 -16.39
C ASN A 398 26.71 -2.30 -17.38
N GLU A 399 26.72 -2.98 -18.53
CA GLU A 399 25.61 -2.97 -19.50
C GLU A 399 24.29 -3.46 -18.87
N SER A 400 24.34 -4.48 -18.00
CA SER A 400 23.17 -4.95 -17.26
C SER A 400 22.67 -3.94 -16.23
N VAL A 401 23.56 -3.18 -15.57
CA VAL A 401 23.19 -2.13 -14.61
C VAL A 401 22.61 -0.92 -15.33
N GLU A 402 23.16 -0.53 -16.48
CA GLU A 402 22.60 0.53 -17.33
C GLU A 402 21.18 0.18 -17.82
N GLY A 403 20.95 -1.06 -18.27
CA GLY A 403 19.62 -1.54 -18.63
C GLY A 403 18.61 -1.46 -17.48
N LEU A 404 18.97 -1.99 -16.29
CA LEU A 404 18.12 -1.90 -15.10
C LEU A 404 17.88 -0.44 -14.67
N MET A 405 18.84 0.47 -14.87
CA MET A 405 18.68 1.89 -14.58
C MET A 405 17.64 2.53 -15.51
N MET A 406 17.64 2.19 -16.80
CA MET A 406 16.60 2.62 -17.74
C MET A 406 15.22 2.10 -17.31
N ASP A 407 15.09 0.82 -17.00
CA ASP A 407 13.83 0.21 -16.53
C ASP A 407 13.30 0.86 -15.25
N VAL A 408 14.19 1.17 -14.29
CA VAL A 408 13.83 1.91 -13.07
C VAL A 408 13.31 3.30 -13.40
N THR A 409 13.97 4.06 -14.29
CA THR A 409 13.48 5.39 -14.69
C THR A 409 12.13 5.35 -15.39
N ALA A 410 11.88 4.35 -16.24
CA ALA A 410 10.59 4.14 -16.89
C ALA A 410 9.49 3.81 -15.87
N ALA A 411 9.76 2.91 -14.92
CA ALA A 411 8.83 2.57 -13.83
C ALA A 411 8.54 3.77 -12.92
N GLU A 412 9.54 4.62 -12.62
CA GLU A 412 9.31 5.86 -11.89
C GLU A 412 8.40 6.85 -12.63
N GLU A 413 8.55 6.97 -13.95
CA GLU A 413 7.64 7.78 -14.77
C GLU A 413 6.21 7.23 -14.77
N GLU A 414 6.05 5.91 -14.86
CA GLU A 414 4.74 5.28 -14.74
C GLU A 414 4.12 5.54 -13.36
N ILE A 415 4.86 5.35 -12.28
CA ILE A 415 4.39 5.67 -10.92
C ILE A 415 3.96 7.14 -10.81
N LYS A 416 4.69 8.07 -11.44
CA LYS A 416 4.30 9.49 -11.51
C LYS A 416 2.97 9.67 -12.28
N ARG A 417 2.77 8.99 -13.42
CA ARG A 417 1.50 9.01 -14.20
C ARG A 417 0.33 8.45 -13.40
N TRP A 418 0.47 7.27 -12.79
CA TRP A 418 -0.56 6.65 -11.95
C TRP A 418 -0.92 7.53 -10.74
N LYS A 419 0.08 8.17 -10.13
CA LYS A 419 -0.15 9.09 -9.02
C LYS A 419 -0.95 10.33 -9.45
N MET A 420 -0.58 10.96 -10.58
CA MET A 420 -1.34 12.11 -11.11
C MET A 420 -2.79 11.73 -11.42
N ALA A 421 -3.03 10.60 -12.08
CA ALA A 421 -4.38 10.12 -12.37
C ALA A 421 -5.21 9.86 -11.10
N ALA A 422 -4.61 9.27 -10.06
CA ALA A 422 -5.29 9.06 -8.78
C ALA A 422 -5.57 10.38 -8.02
N GLU A 423 -4.72 11.39 -8.15
CA GLU A 423 -4.96 12.73 -7.60
C GLU A 423 -6.10 13.43 -8.36
N GLU A 424 -6.14 13.35 -9.69
CA GLU A 424 -7.23 13.88 -10.53
C GLU A 424 -8.58 13.17 -10.25
N GLU A 425 -8.61 11.84 -10.11
CA GLU A 425 -9.82 11.10 -9.71
C GLU A 425 -10.30 11.48 -8.30
N ALA A 426 -9.38 11.72 -7.36
CA ALA A 426 -9.72 12.16 -6.00
C ALA A 426 -10.25 13.62 -5.97
N GLU A 427 -9.77 14.50 -6.86
CA GLU A 427 -10.32 15.85 -7.02
C GLU A 427 -11.70 15.84 -7.68
N ALA A 428 -11.89 15.01 -8.71
CA ALA A 428 -13.20 14.79 -9.34
C ALA A 428 -14.23 14.21 -8.33
N GLY A 429 -13.80 13.25 -7.50
CA GLY A 429 -14.62 12.70 -6.41
C GLY A 429 -15.10 13.78 -5.43
N LYS A 430 -14.19 14.65 -4.95
CA LYS A 430 -14.53 15.77 -4.06
C LYS A 430 -15.48 16.79 -4.70
N ALA A 431 -15.34 17.05 -6.01
CA ALA A 431 -16.25 17.95 -6.71
C ALA A 431 -17.68 17.39 -6.77
N ILE A 432 -17.82 16.07 -6.99
CA ILE A 432 -19.11 15.37 -6.96
C ILE A 432 -19.69 15.33 -5.54
N GLU A 433 -18.86 15.10 -4.52
CA GLU A 433 -19.29 15.18 -3.11
C GLU A 433 -19.85 16.57 -2.77
N GLN A 434 -19.16 17.65 -3.18
CA GLN A 434 -19.64 19.03 -3.00
C GLN A 434 -20.96 19.29 -3.74
N GLU A 435 -21.13 18.76 -4.96
CA GLU A 435 -22.40 18.87 -5.67
C GLU A 435 -23.53 18.18 -4.88
N PHE A 436 -23.31 16.96 -4.39
CA PHE A 436 -24.28 16.26 -3.54
C PHE A 436 -24.56 16.98 -2.22
N GLU A 437 -23.56 17.59 -1.57
CA GLU A 437 -23.78 18.43 -0.38
C GLU A 437 -24.70 19.63 -0.70
N THR A 438 -24.50 20.30 -1.84
CA THR A 438 -25.38 21.40 -2.25
C THR A 438 -26.80 20.91 -2.53
N GLN A 439 -26.98 19.79 -3.24
CA GLN A 439 -28.29 19.20 -3.52
C GLN A 439 -29.01 18.73 -2.23
N LEU A 440 -28.28 18.15 -1.27
CA LEU A 440 -28.82 17.82 0.04
C LEU A 440 -29.22 19.07 0.84
N SER A 441 -28.46 20.16 0.73
CA SER A 441 -28.81 21.42 1.40
C SER A 441 -30.08 22.05 0.83
N SER A 442 -30.29 22.00 -0.50
CA SER A 442 -31.51 22.51 -1.12
C SER A 442 -32.72 21.64 -0.81
N LEU A 443 -32.58 20.30 -0.88
CA LEU A 443 -33.66 19.37 -0.53
C LEU A 443 -34.06 19.47 0.95
N ASN A 444 -33.11 19.68 1.86
CA ASN A 444 -33.43 19.92 3.27
C ASN A 444 -34.18 21.25 3.46
N LYS A 445 -33.82 22.31 2.72
CA LYS A 445 -34.53 23.58 2.75
C LYS A 445 -35.97 23.44 2.23
N GLU A 446 -36.17 22.79 1.10
CA GLU A 446 -37.50 22.48 0.55
C GLU A 446 -38.35 21.63 1.51
N LEU A 447 -37.72 20.65 2.17
CA LEU A 447 -38.37 19.82 3.18
C LEU A 447 -38.80 20.64 4.41
N ASP A 448 -37.98 21.58 4.87
CA ASP A 448 -38.32 22.45 6.01
C ASP A 448 -39.38 23.51 5.65
N GLU A 449 -39.35 24.06 4.43
CA GLU A 449 -40.42 24.91 3.88
C GLU A 449 -41.75 24.12 3.80
N ALA A 450 -41.71 22.87 3.33
CA ALA A 450 -42.89 22.00 3.28
C ALA A 450 -43.44 21.66 4.69
N LYS A 451 -42.57 21.42 5.69
CA LYS A 451 -42.98 21.25 7.09
C LYS A 451 -43.67 22.50 7.64
N GLN A 452 -43.11 23.68 7.38
CA GLN A 452 -43.70 24.96 7.81
C GLN A 452 -45.08 25.18 7.18
N ALA A 453 -45.21 24.96 5.87
CA ALA A 453 -46.49 25.04 5.16
C ALA A 453 -47.52 24.02 5.71
N MET A 454 -47.09 22.80 6.08
CA MET A 454 -47.96 21.81 6.70
C MET A 454 -48.46 22.27 8.08
N LEU A 455 -47.58 22.82 8.93
CA LEU A 455 -47.95 23.36 10.24
C LEU A 455 -48.94 24.54 10.12
N GLU A 456 -48.75 25.42 9.13
CA GLU A 456 -49.72 26.48 8.84
C GLU A 456 -51.09 25.92 8.44
N LEU A 457 -51.13 24.91 7.57
CA LEU A 457 -52.38 24.27 7.15
C LEU A 457 -53.06 23.54 8.31
N GLU A 458 -52.30 22.91 9.21
CA GLU A 458 -52.81 22.29 10.43
C GLU A 458 -53.42 23.32 11.39
N ASN A 459 -52.78 24.49 11.56
CA ASN A 459 -53.33 25.60 12.35
C ASN A 459 -54.61 26.18 11.71
N LYS A 460 -54.64 26.33 10.37
CA LYS A 460 -55.83 26.76 9.61
C LYS A 460 -56.96 25.73 9.71
N LEU A 461 -56.64 24.42 9.77
CA LEU A 461 -57.59 23.34 10.02
C LEU A 461 -58.18 23.44 11.43
N LYS A 462 -57.34 23.52 12.46
CA LYS A 462 -57.77 23.68 13.87
C LYS A 462 -58.70 24.88 14.06
N PHE A 463 -58.39 26.02 13.48
CA PHE A 463 -59.29 27.19 13.50
C PHE A 463 -60.65 26.92 12.81
N LYS A 464 -60.65 26.16 11.70
CA LYS A 464 -61.90 25.74 11.03
C LYS A 464 -62.69 24.72 11.86
N GLU A 465 -62.02 23.84 12.59
CA GLU A 465 -62.65 22.89 13.51
C GLU A 465 -63.26 23.61 14.72
N GLU A 466 -62.54 24.56 15.32
CA GLU A 466 -63.05 25.41 16.43
C GLU A 466 -64.25 26.25 16.01
N THR A 467 -64.19 26.90 14.84
CA THR A 467 -65.32 27.69 14.31
C THR A 467 -66.52 26.80 13.93
N ALA A 468 -66.30 25.59 13.41
CA ALA A 468 -67.35 24.61 13.18
C ALA A 468 -67.98 24.11 14.50
N ALA A 469 -67.16 23.85 15.53
CA ALA A 469 -67.64 23.46 16.86
C ALA A 469 -68.47 24.57 17.51
N ALA A 470 -68.03 25.83 17.40
CA ALA A 470 -68.79 27.01 17.86
C ALA A 470 -70.13 27.16 17.11
N ALA A 471 -70.14 26.96 15.79
CA ALA A 471 -71.37 26.99 14.99
C ALA A 471 -72.35 25.87 15.36
N MET A 472 -71.86 24.66 15.63
CA MET A 472 -72.68 23.55 16.14
C MET A 472 -73.25 23.87 17.52
N ALA A 473 -72.43 24.38 18.46
CA ALA A 473 -72.90 24.78 19.79
C ALA A 473 -73.95 25.90 19.74
N ALA A 474 -73.79 26.88 18.84
CA ALA A 474 -74.76 27.94 18.60
C ALA A 474 -76.08 27.39 18.02
N ARG A 475 -76.01 26.44 17.08
CA ARG A 475 -77.19 25.73 16.56
C ARG A 475 -77.91 24.95 17.66
N ASP A 476 -77.19 24.18 18.49
CA ASP A 476 -77.77 23.43 19.60
C ASP A 476 -78.47 24.35 20.61
N ALA A 477 -77.89 25.53 20.88
CA ALA A 477 -78.53 26.55 21.72
C ALA A 477 -79.79 27.13 21.06
N ALA A 478 -79.77 27.39 19.75
CA ALA A 478 -80.94 27.82 19.00
C ALA A 478 -82.05 26.75 18.96
N GLU A 479 -81.72 25.48 18.77
CA GLU A 479 -82.69 24.37 18.84
C GLU A 479 -83.29 24.22 20.25
N LYS A 480 -82.50 24.39 21.32
CA LYS A 480 -83.01 24.43 22.70
C LYS A 480 -83.96 25.61 22.92
N SER A 481 -83.62 26.79 22.39
CA SER A 481 -84.47 27.99 22.45
C SER A 481 -85.79 27.79 21.69
N LEU A 482 -85.74 27.19 20.48
CA LEU A 482 -86.91 26.86 19.68
C LEU A 482 -87.84 25.88 20.42
N LYS A 483 -87.30 24.79 20.97
CA LYS A 483 -88.07 23.82 21.77
C LYS A 483 -88.77 24.48 22.98
N LEU A 484 -88.10 25.43 23.64
CA LEU A 484 -88.70 26.23 24.72
C LEU A 484 -89.80 27.19 24.22
N ALA A 485 -89.65 27.76 23.03
CA ALA A 485 -90.66 28.60 22.40
C ALA A 485 -91.90 27.78 21.98
N ASP A 486 -91.71 26.59 21.41
CA ASP A 486 -92.79 25.65 21.06
C ASP A 486 -93.55 25.19 22.31
N MET A 487 -92.85 24.85 23.40
CA MET A 487 -93.48 24.54 24.70
C MET A 487 -94.26 25.72 25.31
N ARG A 488 -93.83 26.96 25.06
CA ARG A 488 -94.60 28.15 25.46
C ARG A 488 -95.81 28.34 24.56
N SER A 489 -95.67 28.08 23.25
CA SER A 489 -96.74 28.16 22.25
C SER A 489 -97.84 27.12 22.51
N THR A 490 -97.51 25.86 22.81
CA THR A 490 -98.49 24.84 23.22
C THR A 490 -99.24 25.28 24.47
N ARG A 491 -98.52 25.70 25.51
CA ARG A 491 -99.14 26.16 26.78
C ARG A 491 -100.00 27.41 26.63
N LEU A 492 -99.67 28.30 25.68
CA LEU A 492 -100.50 29.45 25.35
C LEU A 492 -101.74 29.03 24.56
N ARG A 493 -101.64 28.07 23.64
CA ARG A 493 -102.80 27.47 22.95
C ARG A 493 -103.73 26.76 23.91
N GLU A 494 -103.23 25.91 24.80
CA GLU A 494 -104.03 25.26 25.86
C GLU A 494 -104.80 26.28 26.70
N ARG A 495 -104.17 27.41 27.05
CA ARG A 495 -104.83 28.52 27.75
C ARG A 495 -105.86 29.25 26.90
N LEU A 496 -105.62 29.44 25.61
CA LEU A 496 -106.59 30.05 24.69
C LEU A 496 -107.78 29.14 24.45
N GLU A 497 -107.55 27.84 24.29
CA GLU A 497 -108.59 26.80 24.16
C GLU A 497 -109.44 26.72 25.45
N GLU A 498 -108.82 26.78 26.63
CA GLU A 498 -109.54 26.86 27.90
C GLU A 498 -110.34 28.16 28.07
N ILE A 499 -109.79 29.32 27.68
CA ILE A 499 -110.53 30.59 27.68
C ILE A 499 -111.67 30.55 26.65
N ASN A 500 -111.48 29.91 25.50
CA ASN A 500 -112.52 29.75 24.49
C ASN A 500 -113.63 28.80 24.98
N ARG A 501 -113.29 27.70 25.65
CA ARG A 501 -114.26 26.83 26.34
C ARG A 501 -115.04 27.59 27.40
N GLN A 502 -114.38 28.42 28.22
CA GLN A 502 -115.04 29.30 29.19
C GLN A 502 -115.95 30.35 28.51
N LEU A 503 -115.58 30.83 27.31
CA LEU A 503 -116.41 31.75 26.52
C LEU A 503 -117.65 31.04 25.96
N GLU A 504 -117.51 29.83 25.40
CA GLU A 504 -118.62 29.00 24.93
C GLU A 504 -119.56 28.61 26.08
N GLU A 505 -119.04 28.24 27.25
CA GLU A 505 -119.84 28.02 28.47
C GLU A 505 -120.53 29.31 28.96
N SER A 506 -119.90 30.48 28.76
CA SER A 506 -120.49 31.78 29.08
C SER A 506 -121.58 32.19 28.10
N ASP A 507 -121.45 31.89 26.81
CA ASP A 507 -122.45 32.21 25.78
C ASP A 507 -123.65 31.27 25.86
N ASN A 508 -123.43 29.97 26.13
CA ASN A 508 -124.50 29.03 26.49
C ASN A 508 -125.25 29.44 27.79
N ARG A 509 -124.62 30.21 28.69
CA ARG A 509 -125.30 30.88 29.82
C ARG A 509 -126.03 32.16 29.41
N ARG A 510 -125.57 32.84 28.36
CA ARG A 510 -126.05 34.17 27.91
C ARG A 510 -127.39 34.11 27.16
N ASP A 511 -127.84 32.94 26.72
CA ASP A 511 -129.19 32.70 26.20
C ASP A 511 -130.32 32.91 27.25
N SER A 512 -129.99 33.30 28.49
CA SER A 512 -130.98 33.57 29.55
C SER A 512 -130.95 34.98 30.17
N SER A 513 -130.09 35.91 29.71
CA SER A 513 -130.14 37.31 30.19
C SER A 513 -129.62 38.40 29.25
N ASN A 514 -130.58 38.94 28.51
CA ASN A 514 -130.79 40.32 28.03
C ASN A 514 -129.70 41.41 28.22
N ARG A 515 -129.44 42.16 27.13
CA ARG A 515 -128.98 43.58 27.04
C ARG A 515 -127.72 44.01 27.83
N ASN A 516 -126.66 44.41 27.11
CA ASN A 516 -126.40 45.86 26.84
C ASN A 516 -125.26 46.12 25.82
N GLY A 517 -125.38 47.22 25.06
CA GLY A 517 -124.30 48.11 24.58
C GLY A 517 -123.06 47.55 23.85
N HIS A 518 -123.03 47.68 22.52
CA HIS A 518 -121.80 47.59 21.73
C HIS A 518 -120.79 48.69 22.08
N ARG A 519 -119.51 48.35 22.20
CA ARG A 519 -118.38 49.25 21.89
C ARG A 519 -117.29 48.49 21.15
N TYR A 520 -117.08 48.84 19.89
CA TYR A 520 -115.87 48.47 19.16
C TYR A 520 -114.66 49.14 19.82
N MET A 521 -113.68 48.35 20.28
CA MET A 521 -112.34 48.85 20.56
C MET A 521 -111.41 48.36 19.45
N CYS A 522 -111.02 49.28 18.57
CA CYS A 522 -109.97 49.05 17.60
C CYS A 522 -108.62 48.91 18.32
N TRP A 523 -107.95 47.78 18.13
CA TRP A 523 -106.67 47.48 18.81
C TRP A 523 -105.50 48.09 18.00
N PRO A 524 -104.63 48.94 18.57
CA PRO A 524 -103.53 49.55 17.83
C PRO A 524 -102.35 48.58 17.64
N TRP A 525 -102.05 48.21 16.41
CA TRP A 525 -100.91 47.35 16.03
C TRP A 525 -99.59 48.14 15.94
N GLN A 526 -99.17 48.80 17.03
CA GLN A 526 -97.95 49.63 17.05
C GLN A 526 -96.80 49.10 17.93
N TRP A 527 -96.92 47.88 18.48
CA TRP A 527 -95.93 47.31 19.42
C TRP A 527 -95.23 46.02 18.93
N LEU A 528 -95.43 45.64 17.66
CA LEU A 528 -94.64 44.60 17.00
C LEU A 528 -93.70 45.27 16.00
N GLY A 529 -92.42 45.39 16.39
CA GLY A 529 -91.37 46.08 15.64
C GLY A 529 -90.93 45.35 14.36
N LEU A 530 -91.82 45.27 13.38
CA LEU A 530 -91.55 44.74 12.03
C LEU A 530 -91.30 45.88 11.05
N ASN A 531 -90.03 46.26 10.87
CA ASN A 531 -89.60 47.22 9.85
C ASN A 531 -89.07 46.51 8.59
N TYR A 532 -89.84 46.58 7.50
CA TYR A 532 -89.60 46.00 6.17
C TYR A 532 -90.40 46.86 5.16
N VAL A 533 -89.92 47.41 4.03
CA VAL A 533 -88.62 47.44 3.30
C VAL A 533 -88.59 48.73 2.44
N ARG A 534 -87.41 49.25 2.01
CA ARG A 534 -87.03 49.54 0.58
C ARG A 534 -86.09 50.76 0.33
N LEU A 535 -85.03 50.48 -0.46
CA LEU A 535 -84.04 51.36 -1.14
C LEU A 535 -84.69 52.14 -2.34
N PRO A 536 -84.00 52.79 -3.34
CA PRO A 536 -82.57 53.07 -3.66
C PRO A 536 -82.34 54.59 -4.02
N PRO A 537 -81.34 55.08 -4.82
CA PRO A 537 -80.22 54.43 -5.54
C PRO A 537 -78.84 55.18 -5.55
N THR A 538 -77.89 54.63 -6.33
CA THR A 538 -76.67 55.24 -6.96
C THR A 538 -75.55 55.78 -6.02
N GLU A 539 -74.26 55.67 -6.33
CA GLU A 539 -73.49 54.94 -7.37
C GLU A 539 -72.00 54.93 -6.98
N ALA A 540 -71.25 53.88 -7.36
CA ALA A 540 -69.77 53.84 -7.54
C ALA A 540 -68.88 54.18 -6.29
N ASP A 541 -67.69 53.62 -6.09
CA ASP A 541 -66.93 52.59 -6.80
C ASP A 541 -65.86 52.00 -5.85
N GLN A 542 -65.02 51.10 -6.36
CA GLN A 542 -63.67 50.74 -5.84
C GLN A 542 -63.57 49.90 -4.55
N THR A 543 -63.36 48.62 -4.82
CA THR A 543 -62.45 47.68 -4.14
C THR A 543 -61.28 48.26 -3.31
N SER A 544 -61.20 47.86 -2.04
CA SER A 544 -59.98 47.54 -1.28
C SER A 544 -60.41 46.56 -0.16
N ASN A 545 -59.85 45.36 0.04
CA ASN A 545 -58.47 44.92 0.11
C ASN A 545 -57.66 45.64 1.21
N GLU A 546 -57.93 45.27 2.46
CA GLU A 546 -56.93 45.23 3.53
C GLU A 546 -56.61 43.76 3.86
N MET A 547 -56.05 43.09 2.85
CA MET A 547 -54.98 42.13 3.13
C MET A 547 -53.80 42.97 3.62
N GLU A 548 -53.43 42.85 4.89
CA GLU A 548 -52.11 43.30 5.35
C GLU A 548 -51.05 42.34 4.78
N LEU A 549 -50.68 42.57 3.52
CA LEU A 549 -49.45 42.05 2.93
C LEU A 549 -48.27 42.80 3.56
N SER A 550 -47.82 42.33 4.73
CA SER A 550 -46.49 42.68 5.22
C SER A 550 -45.44 42.02 4.32
N GLU A 551 -44.69 42.85 3.59
CA GLU A 551 -43.60 42.43 2.69
C GLU A 551 -42.51 41.65 3.46
N PRO A 552 -41.79 40.71 2.80
CA PRO A 552 -40.62 40.10 3.38
C PRO A 552 -39.43 41.08 3.31
N LEU A 553 -38.91 41.47 4.48
CA LEU A 553 -37.56 41.98 4.60
C LEU A 553 -36.58 40.80 4.65
N ILE A 554 -35.66 40.78 3.67
CA ILE A 554 -34.36 40.08 3.55
C ILE A 554 -34.08 39.00 4.61
#